data_AF-A0A1I3ME29-F1
#
_entry.id   AF-A0A1I3ME29-F1
#
_cell.length_a   1.000
_cell.length_b   1.000
_cell.length_c   1.000
_cell.angle_alpha   90.00
_cell.angle_beta   90.00
_cell.angle_gamma   90.00
#
_symmetry.space_group_name_H-M   'P 1'
#
loop_
_entity.id
_entity.type
_entity.pdbx_description
1 polymer ?
#
loop_
_entity_poly.entity_id
_entity_poly.type
_entity_poly.pdbx_seq_one_letter_code
_entity_poly.pdbx_strand_id
1 'polypeptide(L)'
;MTKPTRLQIDFAKVMTIKQRGVLNSLCMFDCYMSASEIADEELRELVRQKLAMYSVQPGIDGRLSWGATDAGRAISHMIRRGKL
;
A
#
# COMPACT_ATOMS: atom_id res chain seq x y z
N MET A 1 5.36 14.53 -5.18
CA MET A 1 5.89 13.16 -5.18
C MET A 1 7.08 13.06 -4.25
N THR A 2 6.88 12.47 -3.08
CA THR A 2 7.97 12.13 -2.16
C THR A 2 8.78 10.97 -2.74
N LYS A 3 10.11 11.09 -2.79
CA LYS A 3 10.97 10.00 -3.23
C LYS A 3 10.91 8.84 -2.21
N PRO A 4 10.76 7.58 -2.64
CA PRO A 4 10.84 6.44 -1.74
C PRO A 4 12.18 6.40 -1.01
N THR A 5 12.13 6.02 0.27
CA THR A 5 13.34 5.82 1.08
C THR A 5 14.07 4.55 0.67
N ARG A 6 15.34 4.42 1.07
CA ARG A 6 16.11 3.19 0.83
C ARG A 6 15.45 1.95 1.43
N LEU A 7 14.92 2.05 2.65
CA LEU A 7 14.18 0.95 3.31
C LEU A 7 12.97 0.52 2.49
N GLN A 8 12.21 1.47 1.95
CA GLN A 8 11.06 1.18 1.10
C GLN A 8 11.46 0.52 -0.23
N ILE A 9 12.57 0.95 -0.82
CA ILE A 9 13.12 0.35 -2.04
C ILE A 9 13.61 -1.07 -1.78
N ASP A 10 14.34 -1.29 -0.69
CA ASP A 10 14.89 -2.60 -0.35
C ASP A 10 13.77 -3.58 0.02
N PHE A 11 12.74 -3.12 0.74
CA PHE A 11 11.51 -3.88 0.94
C PHE A 11 10.81 -4.21 -0.39
N ALA A 12 10.69 -3.24 -1.30
CA ALA A 12 10.02 -3.45 -2.59
C ALA A 12 10.66 -4.57 -3.45
N LYS A 13 11.98 -4.76 -3.35
CA LYS A 13 12.70 -5.84 -4.05
C LYS A 13 12.30 -7.22 -3.55
N VAL A 14 12.02 -7.35 -2.25
CA VAL A 14 11.68 -8.63 -1.61
C VAL A 14 10.17 -8.84 -1.46
N MET A 15 9.34 -7.95 -2.00
CA MET A 15 7.89 -8.08 -1.94
C MET A 15 7.39 -9.36 -2.59
N THR A 16 6.44 -10.02 -1.94
CA THR A 16 5.70 -11.13 -2.52
C THR A 16 4.87 -10.67 -3.72
N ILE A 17 4.50 -11.60 -4.61
CA ILE A 17 3.59 -11.31 -5.73
C ILE A 17 2.26 -10.75 -5.21
N LYS A 18 1.77 -11.27 -4.08
CA LYS A 18 0.53 -10.80 -3.44
C LYS A 18 0.66 -9.35 -2.95
N GLN A 19 1.74 -8.99 -2.26
CA GLN A 19 1.99 -7.61 -1.82
C GLN A 19 2.07 -6.64 -2.99
N ARG A 20 2.73 -7.02 -4.09
CA ARG A 20 2.79 -6.21 -5.32
C ARG A 20 1.40 -6.00 -5.92
N GLY A 21 0.59 -7.06 -5.94
CA GLY A 21 -0.81 -7.01 -6.38
C GLY A 21 -1.65 -6.07 -5.52
N VAL A 22 -1.61 -6.22 -4.20
CA VAL A 22 -2.33 -5.37 -3.24
C VAL A 22 -1.91 -3.90 -3.40
N LEU A 23 -0.61 -3.61 -3.42
CA LEU A 23 -0.12 -2.24 -3.58
C LEU A 23 -0.56 -1.64 -4.92
N ASN A 24 -0.53 -2.40 -6.00
CA ASN A 24 -1.01 -1.94 -7.31
C ASN A 24 -2.51 -1.63 -7.29
N SER A 25 -3.34 -2.49 -6.68
CA SER A 25 -4.77 -2.26 -6.52
C SER A 25 -5.07 -0.97 -5.73
N LEU A 26 -4.39 -0.77 -4.60
CA LEU A 26 -4.50 0.45 -3.78
C LEU A 26 -4.01 1.73 -4.48
N CYS A 27 -3.20 1.60 -5.54
CA CYS A 27 -2.80 2.75 -6.36
C CYS A 27 -3.87 3.14 -7.38
N MET A 28 -4.69 2.19 -7.82
CA MET A 28 -5.68 2.39 -8.87
C MET A 28 -7.04 2.85 -8.31
N PHE A 29 -7.39 2.38 -7.12
CA PHE A 29 -8.70 2.63 -6.51
C PHE A 29 -8.54 2.91 -5.02
N ASP A 30 -9.41 3.76 -4.49
CA ASP A 30 -9.62 3.82 -3.04
C ASP A 30 -10.47 2.60 -2.64
N CYS A 31 -9.96 1.82 -1.69
CA CYS A 31 -10.58 0.58 -1.27
C CYS A 31 -11.29 0.78 0.07
N TYR A 32 -12.59 0.48 0.09
CA TYR A 32 -13.36 0.41 1.33
C TYR A 32 -13.26 -0.99 1.92
N MET A 33 -12.59 -1.11 3.05
CA MET A 33 -12.30 -2.40 3.66
C MET A 33 -12.60 -2.35 5.17
N SER A 34 -13.03 -3.49 5.71
CA SER A 34 -13.26 -3.64 7.15
C SER A 34 -11.97 -3.38 7.92
N ALA A 35 -12.07 -2.87 9.15
CA ALA A 35 -10.92 -2.76 10.05
C ALA A 35 -10.24 -4.12 10.32
N SER A 36 -10.98 -5.23 10.22
CA SER A 36 -10.43 -6.59 10.36
C SER A 36 -9.38 -6.95 9.31
N GLU A 37 -9.37 -6.28 8.16
CA GLU A 37 -8.40 -6.50 7.09
C GLU A 37 -6.97 -6.12 7.50
N ILE A 38 -6.80 -5.37 8.59
CA ILE A 38 -5.49 -5.12 9.20
C ILE A 38 -4.80 -6.40 9.69
N ALA A 39 -5.55 -7.48 9.88
CA ALA A 39 -5.00 -8.79 10.21
C ALA A 39 -4.40 -9.52 9.00
N ASP A 40 -4.69 -9.11 7.75
CA ASP A 40 -3.98 -9.64 6.57
C ASP A 40 -2.53 -9.16 6.62
N GLU A 41 -1.62 -10.14 6.67
CA GLU A 41 -0.19 -9.90 6.87
C GLU A 41 0.43 -9.07 5.74
N GLU A 42 -0.05 -9.24 4.51
CA GLU A 42 0.47 -8.52 3.35
C GLU A 42 0.11 -7.05 3.42
N LEU A 43 -1.14 -6.75 3.77
CA LEU A 43 -1.62 -5.40 3.96
C LEU A 43 -0.94 -4.72 5.16
N ARG A 44 -0.76 -5.46 6.26
CA ARG A 44 -0.09 -5.00 7.47
C ARG A 44 1.35 -4.56 7.20
N GLU A 45 2.12 -5.36 6.47
CA GLU A 45 3.52 -5.02 6.15
C GLU A 45 3.61 -3.81 5.19
N LEU A 46 2.69 -3.67 4.22
CA LEU A 46 2.62 -2.47 3.37
C LEU A 46 2.40 -1.19 4.18
N VAL A 47 1.51 -1.24 5.18
CA VAL A 47 1.25 -0.10 6.08
C VAL A 47 2.46 0.17 6.97
N ARG A 48 3.08 -0.88 7.52
CA ARG A 48 4.29 -0.77 8.36
C ARG A 48 5.44 -0.07 7.62
N GLN A 49 5.61 -0.36 6.33
CA GLN A 49 6.60 0.27 5.46
C GLN A 49 6.18 1.63 4.91
N LYS A 50 5.01 2.15 5.34
CA LYS A 50 4.43 3.42 4.89
C LYS A 50 4.21 3.48 3.37
N LEU A 51 3.92 2.34 2.75
CA LEU A 51 3.58 2.23 1.32
C LEU A 51 2.07 2.22 1.09
N ALA A 52 1.30 1.70 2.05
CA ALA A 52 -0.14 1.86 2.14
C ALA A 52 -0.52 2.70 3.36
N MET A 53 -1.72 3.26 3.34
CA MET A 53 -2.33 3.93 4.48
C MET A 53 -3.83 3.63 4.51
N TYR A 54 -4.43 3.86 5.67
CA TYR A 54 -5.87 3.89 5.82
C TYR A 54 -6.30 5.09 6.65
N SER A 55 -7.52 5.54 6.43
CA SER A 55 -8.17 6.58 7.22
C SER A 55 -9.60 6.17 7.55
N VAL A 56 -10.08 6.63 8.70
CA VAL A 56 -11.49 6.54 9.05
C VAL A 56 -12.25 7.53 8.17
N GLN A 57 -13.22 7.05 7.39
CA GLN A 57 -14.09 7.96 6.67
C GLN A 57 -15.21 8.47 7.59
N PRO A 58 -15.41 9.80 7.69
CA PRO A 58 -16.53 10.35 8.45
C PRO A 58 -17.86 9.82 7.90
N GLY A 59 -18.72 9.30 8.78
CA GLY A 59 -20.07 8.86 8.41
C GLY A 59 -20.21 7.45 7.87
N ILE A 60 -19.14 6.63 7.87
CA ILE A 60 -19.21 5.20 7.55
C ILE A 60 -18.64 4.39 8.72
N ASP A 61 -19.51 4.00 9.64
CA ASP A 61 -19.11 3.23 10.83
C ASP A 61 -18.52 1.86 10.43
N GLY A 62 -17.34 1.56 10.96
CA GLY A 62 -16.68 0.25 10.79
C GLY A 62 -15.96 0.01 9.46
N ARG A 63 -15.97 0.97 8.51
CA ARG A 63 -15.18 0.87 7.26
C ARG A 63 -14.04 1.87 7.25
N LEU A 64 -12.86 1.38 6.89
CA LEU A 64 -11.69 2.20 6.64
C LEU A 64 -11.55 2.42 5.13
N SER A 65 -11.11 3.61 4.75
CA SER A 65 -10.69 3.93 3.40
C SER A 65 -9.20 3.65 3.28
N TRP A 66 -8.82 2.75 2.40
CA TRP A 66 -7.44 2.33 2.18
C TRP A 66 -6.93 2.86 0.85
N GLY A 67 -5.65 3.21 0.82
CA GLY A 67 -5.01 3.69 -0.39
C GLY A 67 -3.49 3.63 -0.30
N ALA A 68 -2.84 3.78 -1.45
CA ALA A 68 -1.39 3.89 -1.51
C ALA A 68 -0.92 5.29 -1.09
N THR A 69 0.18 5.34 -0.34
CA THR A 69 0.89 6.60 -0.07
C THR A 69 1.60 7.11 -1.32
N ASP A 70 2.08 8.35 -1.30
CA ASP A 70 2.95 8.89 -2.37
C ASP A 70 4.15 7.98 -2.65
N ALA A 71 4.77 7.45 -1.59
CA ALA A 71 5.88 6.50 -1.71
C ALA A 71 5.41 5.17 -2.30
N GLY A 72 4.25 4.66 -1.87
CA GLY A 72 3.62 3.46 -2.43
C GLY A 72 3.34 3.59 -3.93
N ARG A 73 2.79 4.72 -4.36
CA ARG A 73 2.53 5.03 -5.78
C ARG A 73 3.83 5.08 -6.59
N ALA A 74 4.87 5.72 -6.05
CA ALA A 74 6.18 5.77 -6.68
C ALA A 74 6.83 4.38 -6.82
N ILE A 75 6.77 3.56 -5.76
CA ILE A 75 7.28 2.17 -5.79
C ILE A 75 6.49 1.33 -6.80
N SER A 76 5.15 1.35 -6.75
CA SER A 76 4.29 0.63 -7.70
C SER A 76 4.64 0.97 -9.15
N HIS A 77 4.86 2.25 -9.43
CA HIS A 77 5.27 2.71 -10.74
C HIS A 77 6.69 2.26 -11.15
N MET A 78 7.64 2.19 -10.20
CA MET A 78 8.98 1.64 -10.46
C MET A 78 8.92 0.14 -10.79
N ILE A 79 8.12 -0.63 -10.05
CA ILE A 79 7.89 -2.07 -10.32
C ILE A 79 7.31 -2.26 -11.71
N ARG A 80 6.26 -1.51 -12.07
CA ARG A 80 5.61 -1.59 -13.40
C ARG A 80 6.56 -1.27 -14.57
N ARG A 81 7.63 -0.50 -14.32
CA ARG A 81 8.65 -0.14 -15.31
C ARG A 81 9.88 -1.05 -15.28
N GLY A 82 9.89 -2.10 -14.46
CA GLY A 82 11.04 -3.01 -14.32
C GLY A 82 12.29 -2.34 -13.75
N LYS A 83 12.13 -1.29 -12.92
CA LYS A 83 13.23 -0.53 -12.31
C LYS A 83 13.61 -1.01 -10.90
N LEU A 84 13.05 -2.15 -10.48
CA LEU A 84 13.25 -2.78 -9.17
C LEU A 84 13.41 -4.29 -9.33
#